data_AF-A0A317IYK3-F1
#
_entry.id   AF-A0A317IYK3-F1
#
_cell.length_a   1.000
_cell.length_b   1.000
_cell.length_c   1.000
_cell.angle_alpha   90.00
_cell.angle_beta   90.00
_cell.angle_gamma   90.00
#
_symmetry.space_group_name_H-M   'P 1'
#
loop_
_entity.id
_entity.type
_entity.pdbx_description
1 polymer ?
#
loop_
_entity_poly.entity_id
_entity_poly.type
_entity_poly.pdbx_seq_one_letter_code
_entity_poly.pdbx_strand_id
1 'polypeptide(L)'
;MDIPMEWAFGAGQQAVTFVTRINEDWYLEHYLTYYSAIGSFAPTPGQDAVSATSLQQAMGMLYKPLDPGTGMLKCFECHSTGPVSVGPEREIRPREPGVRCEACHGAGGSHRAAALSGNTERARTLIQNPKRMSAAELNQFCGHCHRQPAPLGVTTDWNVPWNLRHEPVYLSQSACFRRSGGKLSCLTCHDPHTPLQKDDAAYDQRCRTCHTAESHPPKPVCIAKQPSDCVQCHMPAVSPQAYLRFTNHWIGVYSEGAKLKPSR
;
A
#
# COMPACT_ATOMS: atom_id res chain seq x y z
N MET A 1 -14.16 29.54 -14.20
CA MET A 1 -12.85 29.52 -13.53
C MET A 1 -12.46 28.07 -13.51
N ASP A 2 -11.42 27.71 -14.24
CA ASP A 2 -10.99 26.32 -14.37
C ASP A 2 -9.93 26.05 -13.30
N ILE A 3 -10.01 24.90 -12.64
CA ILE A 3 -9.07 24.51 -11.59
C ILE A 3 -8.24 23.34 -12.14
N PRO A 4 -6.94 23.54 -12.40
CA PRO A 4 -6.13 22.52 -13.04
C PRO A 4 -5.91 21.34 -12.11
N MET A 5 -5.96 20.12 -12.62
CA MET A 5 -5.49 18.94 -11.89
C MET A 5 -3.95 18.91 -11.97
N GLU A 6 -3.28 19.36 -10.90
CA GLU A 6 -1.82 19.50 -10.89
C GLU A 6 -1.11 18.21 -10.54
N TRP A 7 -1.69 17.43 -9.63
CA TRP A 7 -1.13 16.19 -9.11
C TRP A 7 -2.09 15.03 -9.26
N ALA A 8 -1.54 13.82 -9.42
CA ALA A 8 -2.28 12.58 -9.52
C ALA A 8 -1.66 11.55 -8.56
N PHE A 9 -2.45 11.08 -7.61
CA PHE A 9 -2.06 10.12 -6.57
C PHE A 9 -2.70 8.76 -6.82
N GLY A 10 -1.87 7.71 -6.78
CA GLY A 10 -2.29 6.34 -7.05
C GLY A 10 -1.46 5.68 -8.15
N ALA A 11 -1.22 4.37 -8.01
CA ALA A 11 -0.44 3.60 -9.00
C ALA A 11 -1.28 3.16 -10.22
N GLY A 12 -2.53 3.64 -10.35
CA GLY A 12 -3.44 3.31 -11.47
C GLY A 12 -4.01 1.88 -11.47
N GLN A 13 -3.60 1.01 -10.54
CA GLN A 13 -4.14 -0.36 -10.47
C GLN A 13 -5.55 -0.43 -9.88
N GLN A 14 -5.87 0.48 -8.95
CA GLN A 14 -7.17 0.58 -8.29
C GLN A 14 -7.84 1.89 -8.68
N ALA A 15 -7.13 2.98 -8.45
CA ALA A 15 -7.64 4.33 -8.62
C ALA A 15 -6.52 5.36 -8.79
N VAL A 16 -6.88 6.54 -9.31
CA VAL A 16 -6.06 7.75 -9.35
C VAL A 16 -6.90 8.94 -8.87
N THR A 17 -6.46 9.58 -7.80
CA THR A 17 -7.10 10.75 -7.18
C THR A 17 -6.31 12.01 -7.53
N PHE A 18 -7.01 13.09 -7.87
CA PHE A 18 -6.38 14.33 -8.34
C PHE A 18 -6.31 15.36 -7.23
N VAL A 19 -5.25 16.17 -7.24
CA VAL A 19 -5.02 17.22 -6.24
C VAL A 19 -4.53 18.50 -6.92
N THR A 20 -4.93 19.65 -6.36
CA THR A 20 -4.50 20.99 -6.80
C THR A 20 -4.05 21.82 -5.62
N ARG A 21 -2.95 22.56 -5.73
CA ARG A 21 -2.61 23.61 -4.76
C ARG A 21 -3.49 24.82 -5.04
N ILE A 22 -4.29 25.24 -4.07
CA ILE A 22 -5.16 26.42 -4.20
C ILE A 22 -4.39 27.69 -3.80
N ASN A 23 -3.66 27.62 -2.69
CA ASN A 23 -2.82 28.70 -2.17
C ASN A 23 -1.82 28.13 -1.15
N GLU A 24 -1.14 29.00 -0.39
CA GLU A 24 -0.19 28.62 0.66
C GLU A 24 -0.80 27.71 1.74
N ASP A 25 -2.08 27.88 2.06
CA ASP A 25 -2.70 27.18 3.18
C ASP A 25 -3.48 25.93 2.80
N TRP A 26 -3.81 25.76 1.51
CA TRP A 26 -4.77 24.74 1.08
C TRP A 26 -4.38 24.03 -0.21
N TYR A 27 -4.49 22.71 -0.14
CA TYR A 27 -4.60 21.81 -1.28
C TYR A 27 -6.02 21.26 -1.36
N LEU A 28 -6.55 21.16 -2.56
CA LEU A 28 -7.82 20.53 -2.86
C LEU A 28 -7.58 19.09 -3.33
N GLU A 29 -8.09 18.10 -2.59
CA GLU A 29 -8.35 16.76 -3.12
C GLU A 29 -9.68 16.78 -3.85
N HIS A 30 -9.64 16.55 -5.16
CA HIS A 30 -10.83 16.64 -5.99
C HIS A 30 -11.88 15.60 -5.58
N TYR A 31 -13.15 15.97 -5.74
CA TYR A 31 -14.27 15.07 -5.44
C TYR A 31 -14.29 13.84 -6.35
N LEU A 32 -13.68 13.90 -7.53
CA LEU A 32 -13.66 12.79 -8.47
C LEU A 32 -12.31 12.07 -8.47
N THR A 33 -12.38 10.76 -8.30
CA THR A 33 -11.28 9.81 -8.47
C THR A 33 -11.57 8.94 -9.68
N TYR A 34 -10.57 8.70 -10.52
CA TYR A 34 -10.68 7.73 -11.61
C TYR A 34 -10.49 6.32 -11.05
N TYR A 35 -11.41 5.40 -11.32
CA TYR A 35 -11.35 4.02 -10.86
C TYR A 35 -11.17 3.05 -12.03
N SER A 36 -10.09 2.27 -12.00
CA SER A 36 -9.76 1.34 -13.07
C SER A 36 -10.77 0.20 -13.21
N ALA A 37 -11.45 -0.17 -12.12
CA ALA A 37 -12.48 -1.22 -12.12
C ALA A 37 -13.71 -0.88 -12.96
N ILE A 38 -14.02 0.41 -13.14
CA ILE A 38 -15.19 0.90 -13.89
C ILE A 38 -14.80 1.75 -15.11
N GLY A 39 -13.51 2.01 -15.31
CA GLY A 39 -13.03 2.85 -16.41
C GLY A 39 -13.60 4.27 -16.39
N SER A 40 -13.97 4.78 -15.22
CA SER A 40 -14.72 6.03 -15.07
C SER A 40 -14.43 6.71 -13.73
N PHE A 41 -14.93 7.94 -13.60
CA PHE A 41 -14.85 8.74 -12.38
C PHE A 41 -16.01 8.43 -11.43
N ALA A 42 -15.71 8.40 -10.14
CA ALA A 42 -16.69 8.32 -9.06
C ALA A 42 -16.19 9.15 -7.86
N PRO A 43 -17.02 9.36 -6.82
CA PRO A 43 -16.60 10.11 -5.65
C PRO A 43 -15.30 9.58 -5.04
N THR A 44 -14.40 10.48 -4.65
CA THR A 44 -13.12 10.16 -4.04
C THR A 44 -13.34 9.42 -2.73
N PRO A 45 -12.52 8.40 -2.40
CA PRO A 45 -12.73 7.59 -1.21
C PRO A 45 -12.87 8.41 0.08
N GLY A 46 -13.96 8.21 0.82
CA GLY A 46 -14.28 8.98 2.03
C GLY A 46 -15.02 10.30 1.79
N GLN A 47 -15.29 10.67 0.54
CA GLN A 47 -16.10 11.83 0.17
C GLN A 47 -17.53 11.45 -0.26
N ASP A 48 -17.91 10.17 -0.24
CA ASP A 48 -19.24 9.69 -0.66
C ASP A 48 -20.41 10.35 0.09
N ALA A 49 -20.18 10.77 1.34
CA ALA A 49 -21.19 11.42 2.18
C ALA A 49 -21.28 12.95 1.97
N VAL A 50 -20.44 13.54 1.11
CA VAL A 50 -20.45 14.98 0.85
C VAL A 50 -21.74 15.34 0.11
N SER A 51 -22.66 15.98 0.83
CA SER A 51 -23.86 16.62 0.27
C SER A 51 -23.55 18.09 0.03
N ALA A 52 -22.93 18.40 -1.11
CA ALA A 52 -22.46 19.75 -1.40
C ALA A 52 -23.61 20.76 -1.49
N THR A 53 -23.51 21.84 -0.71
CA THR A 53 -24.43 22.99 -0.74
C THR A 53 -23.82 24.23 -1.39
N SER A 54 -22.55 24.14 -1.79
CA SER A 54 -21.82 25.18 -2.52
C SER A 54 -20.90 24.57 -3.57
N LEU A 55 -20.51 25.38 -4.57
CA LEU A 55 -19.54 24.95 -5.59
C LEU A 55 -18.20 24.52 -4.96
N GLN A 56 -17.75 25.23 -3.91
CA GLN A 56 -16.53 24.88 -3.19
C GLN A 56 -16.62 23.48 -2.56
N GLN A 57 -17.75 23.12 -1.95
CA GLN A 57 -17.95 21.78 -1.40
C GLN A 57 -18.07 20.72 -2.49
N ALA A 58 -18.63 21.07 -3.65
CA ALA A 58 -18.75 20.15 -4.78
C ALA A 58 -17.41 19.82 -5.45
N MET A 59 -16.40 20.68 -5.26
CA MET A 59 -15.07 20.47 -5.83
C MET A 59 -14.26 19.41 -5.09
N GLY A 60 -14.53 19.17 -3.80
CA GLY A 60 -13.85 18.15 -3.00
C GLY A 60 -13.44 18.63 -1.62
N MET A 61 -12.38 18.05 -1.07
CA MET A 61 -11.94 18.27 0.31
C MET A 61 -10.64 19.08 0.37
N LEU A 62 -10.58 20.02 1.31
CA LEU A 62 -9.39 20.84 1.53
C LEU A 62 -8.49 20.25 2.61
N TYR A 63 -7.19 20.20 2.33
CA TYR A 63 -6.16 19.75 3.24
C TYR A 63 -5.10 20.83 3.41
N LYS A 64 -4.64 21.03 4.65
CA LYS A 64 -3.47 21.88 4.91
C LYS A 64 -2.20 21.16 4.47
N PRO A 65 -1.16 21.87 4.00
CA PRO A 65 0.07 21.22 3.54
C PRO A 65 0.74 20.39 4.66
N LEU A 66 0.81 20.94 5.88
CA LEU A 66 1.61 20.41 6.99
C LEU A 66 0.78 19.98 8.21
N ASP A 67 -0.51 19.65 8.04
CA ASP A 67 -1.31 19.12 9.15
C ASP A 67 -0.72 17.78 9.65
N PRO A 68 -0.43 17.62 10.97
CA PRO A 68 0.24 16.43 11.49
C PRO A 68 -0.53 15.12 11.29
N GLY A 69 -1.87 15.19 11.18
CA GLY A 69 -2.73 14.02 11.04
C GLY A 69 -2.98 13.66 9.58
N THR A 70 -3.41 14.65 8.80
CA THR A 70 -4.02 14.49 7.47
C THR A 70 -3.38 15.37 6.40
N GLY A 71 -2.28 16.05 6.71
CA GLY A 71 -1.68 17.03 5.82
C GLY A 71 -1.27 16.45 4.47
N MET A 72 -1.35 17.29 3.45
CA MET A 72 -1.07 16.90 2.06
C MET A 72 0.36 16.35 1.87
N LEU A 73 1.32 16.77 2.72
CA LEU A 73 2.69 16.24 2.69
C LEU A 73 2.75 14.70 2.76
N LYS A 74 1.86 14.06 3.54
CA LYS A 74 1.82 12.60 3.68
C LYS A 74 1.53 11.88 2.37
N CYS A 75 0.74 12.50 1.50
CA CYS A 75 0.46 11.96 0.17
C CYS A 75 1.76 11.88 -0.64
N PHE A 76 2.56 12.96 -0.60
CA PHE A 76 3.84 13.03 -1.32
C PHE A 76 4.91 12.12 -0.72
N GLU A 77 4.95 11.92 0.59
CA GLU A 77 5.91 10.99 1.24
C GLU A 77 5.77 9.56 0.69
N CYS A 78 4.56 9.13 0.35
CA CYS A 78 4.33 7.80 -0.22
C CYS A 78 4.38 7.74 -1.75
N HIS A 79 4.07 8.86 -2.43
CA HIS A 79 3.91 8.92 -3.89
C HIS A 79 5.03 9.71 -4.60
N SER A 80 6.19 9.85 -3.97
CA SER A 80 7.37 10.45 -4.58
C SER A 80 8.65 9.70 -4.19
N THR A 81 9.75 10.03 -4.86
CA THR A 81 11.07 9.49 -4.58
C THR A 81 12.02 10.59 -4.17
N GLY A 82 12.85 10.27 -3.16
CA GLY A 82 13.79 11.20 -2.57
C GLY A 82 13.14 12.08 -1.50
N PRO A 83 13.89 13.05 -0.95
CA PRO A 83 13.36 13.94 0.07
C PRO A 83 12.25 14.82 -0.51
N VAL A 84 11.13 14.88 0.19
CA VAL A 84 10.08 15.88 -0.06
C VAL A 84 10.45 17.14 0.72
N SER A 85 10.52 18.26 0.02
CA SER A 85 10.85 19.56 0.62
C SER A 85 9.65 20.48 0.64
N VAL A 86 9.68 21.49 1.50
CA VAL A 86 8.64 22.51 1.61
C VAL A 86 9.27 23.86 1.28
N GLY A 87 8.69 24.58 0.32
CA GLY A 87 9.16 25.90 -0.09
C GLY A 87 8.71 27.03 0.85
N PRO A 88 9.13 28.27 0.56
CA PRO A 88 8.84 29.43 1.41
C PRO A 88 7.34 29.76 1.51
N GLU A 89 6.52 29.38 0.53
CA GLU A 89 5.07 29.56 0.52
C GLU A 89 4.34 28.24 0.86
N ARG A 90 4.99 27.39 1.66
CA ARG A 90 4.47 26.06 2.08
C ARG A 90 4.09 25.13 0.94
N GLU A 91 4.59 25.38 -0.26
CA GLU A 91 4.41 24.50 -1.40
C GLU A 91 5.24 23.22 -1.22
N ILE A 92 4.64 22.07 -1.51
CA ILE A 92 5.27 20.77 -1.37
C ILE A 92 6.01 20.47 -2.66
N ARG A 93 7.31 20.19 -2.55
CA ARG A 93 8.22 19.99 -3.67
C ARG A 93 8.81 18.58 -3.59
N PRO A 94 8.16 17.58 -4.22
CA PRO A 94 8.76 16.25 -4.37
C PRO A 94 9.98 16.33 -5.29
N ARG A 95 11.02 15.54 -5.00
CA ARG A 95 12.21 15.48 -5.87
C ARG A 95 11.90 14.80 -7.20
N GLU A 96 11.18 13.68 -7.16
CA GLU A 96 10.72 12.97 -8.35
C GLU A 96 9.33 12.36 -8.10
N PRO A 97 8.37 12.49 -9.02
CA PRO A 97 7.05 11.86 -8.89
C PRO A 97 7.11 10.33 -8.99
N GLY A 98 6.32 9.68 -8.15
CA GLY A 98 6.16 8.22 -8.09
C GLY A 98 7.26 7.52 -7.27
N VAL A 99 7.04 6.23 -7.04
CA VAL A 99 8.01 5.34 -6.37
C VAL A 99 8.99 4.82 -7.42
N ARG A 100 10.25 5.22 -7.29
CA ARG A 100 11.38 4.92 -8.19
C ARG A 100 12.47 4.19 -7.44
N CYS A 101 13.57 3.86 -8.13
CA CYS A 101 14.67 3.05 -7.58
C CYS A 101 15.14 3.55 -6.21
N GLU A 102 15.34 4.86 -6.07
CA GLU A 102 15.91 5.47 -4.86
C GLU A 102 14.92 5.54 -3.68
N ALA A 103 13.63 5.29 -3.90
CA ALA A 103 12.65 5.19 -2.81
C ALA A 103 12.94 3.97 -1.92
N CYS A 104 13.52 2.91 -2.50
CA CYS A 104 13.90 1.70 -1.77
C CYS A 104 15.41 1.54 -1.58
N HIS A 105 16.19 2.04 -2.54
CA HIS A 105 17.64 1.85 -2.58
C HIS A 105 18.45 3.07 -2.13
N GLY A 106 17.78 4.17 -1.75
CA GLY A 106 18.43 5.42 -1.41
C GLY A 106 19.12 6.08 -2.61
N ALA A 107 19.84 7.17 -2.37
CA ALA A 107 20.56 7.89 -3.42
C ALA A 107 21.62 6.99 -4.10
N GLY A 108 21.47 6.75 -5.40
CA GLY A 108 22.27 5.81 -6.18
C GLY A 108 23.44 6.43 -6.94
N GLY A 109 23.68 7.74 -6.80
CA GLY A 109 24.70 8.47 -7.56
C GLY A 109 26.11 7.87 -7.44
N SER A 110 26.57 7.60 -6.20
CA SER A 110 27.89 7.01 -5.96
C SER A 110 27.97 5.55 -6.43
N HIS A 111 26.88 4.79 -6.27
CA HIS A 111 26.78 3.44 -6.80
C HIS A 111 26.96 3.41 -8.32
N ARG A 112 26.24 4.26 -9.05
CA ARG A 112 26.34 4.38 -10.51
C ARG A 112 27.74 4.81 -10.95
N ALA A 113 28.33 5.79 -10.28
CA ALA A 113 29.68 6.27 -10.61
C ALA A 113 30.73 5.16 -10.49
N ALA A 114 30.71 4.40 -9.38
CA ALA A 114 31.62 3.27 -9.18
C ALA A 114 31.39 2.13 -10.19
N ALA A 115 30.13 1.85 -10.56
CA ALA A 115 29.83 0.84 -11.56
C ALA A 115 30.37 1.23 -12.95
N LEU A 116 30.21 2.50 -13.35
CA LEU A 116 30.70 3.01 -14.63
C LEU A 116 32.23 3.06 -14.71
N SER A 117 32.93 3.16 -13.58
CA SER A 117 34.39 3.06 -13.52
C SER A 117 34.91 1.62 -13.50
N GLY A 118 34.04 0.61 -13.70
CA GLY A 118 34.39 -0.80 -13.63
C GLY A 118 34.59 -1.37 -12.21
N ASN A 119 34.38 -0.57 -11.16
CA ASN A 119 34.56 -1.02 -9.77
C ASN A 119 33.25 -1.57 -9.19
N THR A 120 32.84 -2.74 -9.67
CA THR A 120 31.58 -3.38 -9.30
C THR A 120 31.51 -3.74 -7.81
N GLU A 121 32.64 -4.11 -7.21
CA GLU A 121 32.69 -4.46 -5.80
C GLU A 121 32.38 -3.24 -4.92
N ARG A 122 33.02 -2.10 -5.21
CA ARG A 122 32.70 -0.85 -4.53
C ARG A 122 31.25 -0.44 -4.76
N ALA A 123 30.74 -0.55 -5.98
CA ALA A 123 29.36 -0.19 -6.31
C ALA A 123 28.34 -0.96 -5.44
N ARG A 124 28.54 -2.25 -5.17
CA ARG A 124 27.65 -3.07 -4.31
C ARG A 124 27.57 -2.60 -2.86
N THR A 125 28.58 -1.86 -2.39
CA THR A 125 28.62 -1.29 -1.03
C THR A 125 28.00 0.10 -0.93
N LEU A 126 27.78 0.77 -2.07
CA LEU A 126 27.33 2.16 -2.17
C LEU A 126 25.84 2.31 -2.44
N ILE A 127 25.08 1.22 -2.40
CA ILE A 127 23.63 1.21 -2.60
C ILE A 127 22.98 0.50 -1.44
N GLN A 128 21.84 1.02 -0.98
CA GLN A 128 21.04 0.33 0.02
C GLN A 128 20.44 -0.92 -0.60
N ASN A 129 20.39 -2.02 0.16
CA ASN A 129 19.74 -3.24 -0.28
C ASN A 129 18.77 -3.70 0.81
N PRO A 130 17.45 -3.47 0.63
CA PRO A 130 16.43 -3.89 1.60
C PRO A 130 16.47 -5.39 1.94
N LYS A 131 16.99 -6.26 1.06
CA LYS A 131 17.14 -7.70 1.35
C LYS A 131 18.12 -8.00 2.50
N ARG A 132 18.94 -7.03 2.92
CA ARG A 132 19.84 -7.16 4.08
C ARG A 132 19.13 -6.88 5.41
N MET A 133 17.92 -6.32 5.39
CA MET A 133 17.12 -6.08 6.58
C MET A 133 16.56 -7.40 7.13
N SER A 134 16.32 -7.45 8.44
CA SER A 134 15.48 -8.49 9.02
C SER A 134 14.05 -8.40 8.46
N ALA A 135 13.28 -9.48 8.57
CA ALA A 135 11.90 -9.50 8.11
C ALA A 135 11.03 -8.42 8.77
N ALA A 136 11.24 -8.17 10.07
CA ALA A 136 10.51 -7.13 10.81
C ALA A 136 10.86 -5.72 10.31
N GLU A 137 12.15 -5.41 10.15
CA GLU A 137 12.61 -4.12 9.60
C GLU A 137 12.09 -3.90 8.18
N LEU A 138 12.10 -4.95 7.35
CA LEU A 138 11.60 -4.87 5.98
C LEU A 138 10.08 -4.62 5.93
N ASN A 139 9.30 -5.25 6.81
CA ASN A 139 7.87 -5.00 6.90
C ASN A 139 7.56 -3.58 7.40
N GLN A 140 8.37 -3.06 8.32
CA GLN A 140 8.29 -1.66 8.75
C GLN A 140 8.60 -0.72 7.60
N PHE A 141 9.67 -1.01 6.86
CA PHE A 141 10.09 -0.27 5.67
C PHE A 141 8.96 -0.17 4.63
N CYS A 142 8.37 -1.31 4.24
CA CYS A 142 7.24 -1.32 3.30
C CYS A 142 6.00 -0.60 3.86
N GLY A 143 5.78 -0.67 5.17
CA GLY A 143 4.67 -0.03 5.87
C GLY A 143 4.77 1.49 5.99
N HIS A 144 5.88 2.11 5.56
CA HIS A 144 5.91 3.56 5.38
C HIS A 144 4.81 4.01 4.40
N CYS A 145 4.60 3.25 3.32
CA CYS A 145 3.54 3.51 2.34
C CYS A 145 2.35 2.55 2.49
N HIS A 146 2.61 1.26 2.77
CA HIS A 146 1.58 0.23 3.01
C HIS A 146 1.03 0.22 4.45
N ARG A 147 1.18 1.37 5.12
CA ARG A 147 0.59 1.78 6.40
C ARG A 147 0.84 0.85 7.60
N GLN A 148 1.54 1.41 8.58
CA GLN A 148 1.55 0.95 9.96
C GLN A 148 0.24 1.33 10.67
N PRO A 149 -0.13 0.69 11.80
CA PRO A 149 -1.39 0.98 12.46
C PRO A 149 -1.40 2.42 12.97
N ALA A 150 -2.58 2.88 13.43
CA ALA A 150 -2.70 4.18 14.06
C ALA A 150 -1.67 4.36 15.20
N PRO A 151 -1.26 5.59 15.53
CA PRO A 151 -0.31 5.87 16.60
C PRO A 151 -0.67 5.17 17.92
N LEU A 152 0.34 4.89 18.74
CA LEU A 152 0.16 4.26 20.06
C LEU A 152 -0.91 4.99 20.87
N GLY A 153 -1.84 4.22 21.45
CA GLY A 153 -3.00 4.73 22.19
C GLY A 153 -4.28 4.83 21.36
N VAL A 154 -4.23 4.68 20.04
CA VAL A 154 -5.41 4.58 19.19
C VAL A 154 -5.72 3.11 18.90
N THR A 155 -6.83 2.60 19.44
CA THR A 155 -7.30 1.26 19.11
C THR A 155 -7.83 1.23 17.68
N THR A 156 -7.19 0.44 16.82
CA THR A 156 -7.69 0.21 15.46
C THR A 156 -8.80 -0.83 15.48
N ASP A 157 -10.00 -0.49 15.01
CA ASP A 157 -11.07 -1.46 14.85
C ASP A 157 -10.86 -2.31 13.57
N TRP A 158 -10.40 -3.54 13.78
CA TRP A 158 -10.16 -4.49 12.70
C TRP A 158 -11.43 -5.10 12.09
N ASN A 159 -12.62 -4.70 12.56
CA ASN A 159 -13.90 -5.02 11.90
C ASN A 159 -14.31 -3.98 10.85
N VAL A 160 -13.50 -2.93 10.63
CA VAL A 160 -13.75 -1.93 9.60
C VAL A 160 -13.00 -2.32 8.31
N PRO A 161 -13.69 -2.58 7.19
CA PRO A 161 -13.06 -2.95 5.91
C PRO A 161 -11.96 -1.99 5.44
N TRP A 162 -12.08 -0.69 5.73
CA TRP A 162 -11.09 0.33 5.38
C TRP A 162 -9.66 0.04 5.91
N ASN A 163 -9.57 -0.71 7.01
CA ASN A 163 -8.32 -1.03 7.68
C ASN A 163 -7.53 -2.17 7.01
N LEU A 164 -8.07 -2.81 5.96
CA LEU A 164 -7.34 -3.81 5.16
C LEU A 164 -6.05 -3.30 4.51
N ARG A 165 -5.92 -1.99 4.38
CA ARG A 165 -4.78 -1.30 3.75
C ARG A 165 -3.58 -1.11 4.69
N HIS A 166 -3.56 -1.85 5.81
CA HIS A 166 -2.45 -1.95 6.75
C HIS A 166 -1.82 -3.33 6.60
N GLU A 167 -1.35 -3.65 5.40
CA GLU A 167 -0.90 -4.99 5.02
C GLU A 167 0.21 -5.55 5.93
N PRO A 168 1.22 -4.76 6.36
CA PRO A 168 2.26 -5.25 7.28
C PRO A 168 1.70 -5.66 8.63
N VAL A 169 0.72 -4.92 9.15
CA VAL A 169 0.07 -5.24 10.43
C VAL A 169 -0.75 -6.51 10.29
N TYR A 170 -1.53 -6.62 9.22
CA TYR A 170 -2.33 -7.80 8.92
C TYR A 170 -1.48 -9.05 8.75
N LEU A 171 -0.36 -8.94 8.02
CA LEU A 171 0.61 -10.02 7.91
C LEU A 171 1.12 -10.46 9.28
N SER A 172 1.44 -9.50 10.17
CA SER A 172 1.91 -9.81 11.53
C SER A 172 0.90 -10.61 12.36
N GLN A 173 -0.40 -10.46 12.10
CA GLN A 173 -1.47 -11.16 12.81
C GLN A 173 -1.71 -12.58 12.28
N SER A 174 -1.24 -12.90 11.08
CA SER A 174 -1.42 -14.21 10.46
C SER A 174 -0.81 -15.33 11.29
N ALA A 175 -1.42 -16.52 11.24
CA ALA A 175 -0.92 -17.68 11.97
C ALA A 175 0.48 -18.09 11.47
N CYS A 176 0.72 -18.00 10.17
CA CYS A 176 2.01 -18.36 9.57
C CYS A 176 3.13 -17.41 10.00
N PHE A 177 2.90 -16.09 10.01
CA PHE A 177 3.88 -15.12 10.49
C PHE A 177 4.25 -15.39 11.96
N ARG A 178 3.25 -15.55 12.83
CA ARG A 178 3.46 -15.83 14.26
C ARG A 178 4.21 -17.14 14.49
N ARG A 179 3.83 -18.22 13.81
CA ARG A 179 4.50 -19.53 13.91
C ARG A 179 5.91 -19.57 13.33
N SER A 180 6.20 -18.72 12.34
CA SER A 180 7.56 -18.56 11.81
C SER A 180 8.51 -17.85 12.78
N GLY A 181 8.00 -17.31 13.89
CA GLY A 181 8.76 -16.42 14.77
C GLY A 181 9.05 -15.05 14.13
N GLY A 182 8.13 -14.54 13.29
CA GLY A 182 8.28 -13.25 12.60
C GLY A 182 9.31 -13.22 11.46
N LYS A 183 9.62 -14.39 10.86
CA LYS A 183 10.62 -14.52 9.79
C LYS A 183 10.08 -14.23 8.39
N LEU A 184 8.77 -14.06 8.21
CA LEU A 184 8.16 -13.75 6.92
C LEU A 184 8.15 -12.24 6.65
N SER A 185 8.39 -11.84 5.41
CA SER A 185 8.32 -10.45 4.98
C SER A 185 7.53 -10.27 3.69
N CYS A 186 7.30 -9.02 3.28
CA CYS A 186 6.71 -8.70 1.97
C CYS A 186 7.47 -9.42 0.83
N LEU A 187 8.80 -9.48 0.92
CA LEU A 187 9.67 -10.11 -0.09
C LEU A 187 9.64 -11.64 -0.07
N THR A 188 9.05 -12.27 0.97
CA THR A 188 8.77 -13.70 0.91
C THR A 188 7.79 -14.01 -0.22
N CYS A 189 6.86 -13.09 -0.50
CA CYS A 189 5.79 -13.31 -1.47
C CYS A 189 5.81 -12.39 -2.69
N HIS A 190 6.37 -11.18 -2.59
CA HIS A 190 6.34 -10.19 -3.66
C HIS A 190 7.74 -9.89 -4.18
N ASP A 191 7.86 -9.75 -5.51
CA ASP A 191 9.04 -9.18 -6.14
C ASP A 191 8.76 -7.69 -6.44
N PRO A 192 9.46 -6.74 -5.78
CA PRO A 192 9.22 -5.31 -5.94
C PRO A 192 9.75 -4.76 -7.26
N HIS A 193 10.53 -5.53 -8.04
CA HIS A 193 11.08 -5.10 -9.33
C HIS A 193 10.22 -5.50 -10.52
N THR A 194 9.10 -6.18 -10.29
CA THR A 194 8.16 -6.58 -11.34
C THR A 194 6.78 -6.00 -11.06
N PRO A 195 5.92 -5.84 -12.09
CA PRO A 195 4.52 -5.52 -11.87
C PRO A 195 3.90 -6.52 -10.88
N LEU A 196 3.00 -6.03 -10.04
CA LEU A 196 2.30 -6.87 -9.06
C LEU A 196 1.68 -8.08 -9.75
N GLN A 197 2.06 -9.28 -9.30
CA GLN A 197 1.45 -10.53 -9.74
C GLN A 197 -0.02 -10.54 -9.32
N LYS A 198 -0.91 -10.92 -10.25
CA LYS A 198 -2.36 -10.94 -10.03
C LYS A 198 -2.97 -12.34 -10.08
N ASP A 199 -2.15 -13.34 -10.40
CA ASP A 199 -2.57 -14.73 -10.48
C ASP A 199 -2.41 -15.40 -9.11
N ASP A 200 -3.54 -15.84 -8.54
CA ASP A 200 -3.58 -16.57 -7.27
C ASP A 200 -2.71 -17.82 -7.32
N ALA A 201 -2.63 -18.50 -8.48
CA ALA A 201 -1.84 -19.73 -8.63
C ALA A 201 -0.34 -19.47 -8.39
N ALA A 202 0.18 -18.30 -8.79
CA ALA A 202 1.57 -17.91 -8.55
C ALA A 202 1.86 -17.75 -7.04
N TYR A 203 0.88 -17.28 -6.26
CA TYR A 203 0.99 -17.15 -4.81
C TYR A 203 0.76 -18.48 -4.08
N ASP A 204 -0.14 -19.33 -4.57
CA ASP A 204 -0.33 -20.67 -4.01
C ASP A 204 0.95 -21.49 -4.06
N GLN A 205 1.77 -21.35 -5.12
CA GLN A 205 3.08 -22.00 -5.17
C GLN A 205 4.01 -21.53 -4.04
N ARG A 206 3.91 -20.27 -3.62
CA ARG A 206 4.70 -19.73 -2.51
C ARG A 206 4.24 -20.33 -1.19
N CYS A 207 2.94 -20.48 -0.98
CA CYS A 207 2.39 -21.20 0.19
C CYS A 207 2.94 -22.63 0.27
N ARG A 208 3.00 -23.33 -0.87
CA ARG A 208 3.48 -24.72 -0.96
C ARG A 208 4.98 -24.89 -0.68
N THR A 209 5.76 -23.82 -0.65
CA THR A 209 7.19 -23.89 -0.21
C THR A 209 7.33 -24.25 1.26
N CYS A 210 6.31 -24.00 2.09
CA CYS A 210 6.28 -24.35 3.50
C CYS A 210 5.13 -25.29 3.87
N HIS A 211 4.02 -25.28 3.12
CA HIS A 211 2.86 -26.11 3.34
C HIS A 211 2.81 -27.27 2.35
N THR A 212 3.32 -28.43 2.76
CA THR A 212 3.23 -29.68 2.00
C THR A 212 1.91 -30.41 2.30
N ALA A 213 1.48 -31.31 1.41
CA ALA A 213 0.25 -32.09 1.60
C ALA A 213 0.25 -32.90 2.92
N GLU A 214 1.43 -33.36 3.35
CA GLU A 214 1.61 -34.11 4.60
C GLU A 214 1.47 -33.23 5.86
N SER A 215 1.79 -31.94 5.75
CA SER A 215 1.78 -30.98 6.86
C SER A 215 0.52 -30.11 6.91
N HIS A 216 -0.34 -30.17 5.89
CA HIS A 216 -1.49 -29.28 5.74
C HIS A 216 -2.75 -30.00 5.21
N PRO A 217 -3.48 -30.75 6.06
CA PRO A 217 -4.78 -31.30 5.66
C PRO A 217 -5.78 -30.15 5.44
N PRO A 218 -6.39 -30.04 4.25
CA PRO A 218 -7.31 -28.95 3.94
C PRO A 218 -8.53 -29.02 4.87
N LYS A 219 -8.91 -27.87 5.44
CA LYS A 219 -10.13 -27.78 6.26
C LYS A 219 -11.37 -27.89 5.38
N PRO A 220 -12.49 -28.45 5.88
CA PRO A 220 -13.73 -28.58 5.10
C PRO A 220 -14.18 -27.28 4.42
N VAL A 221 -14.04 -26.14 5.10
CA VAL A 221 -14.36 -24.80 4.56
C VAL A 221 -13.51 -24.41 3.34
N CYS A 222 -12.26 -24.89 3.25
CA CYS A 222 -11.41 -24.67 2.08
C CYS A 222 -11.62 -25.74 1.00
N ILE A 223 -11.95 -26.99 1.36
CA ILE A 223 -12.28 -28.04 0.38
C ILE A 223 -13.46 -27.61 -0.50
N ALA A 224 -14.48 -26.99 0.11
CA ALA A 224 -15.64 -26.44 -0.61
C ALA A 224 -15.27 -25.31 -1.61
N LYS A 225 -14.09 -24.71 -1.49
CA LYS A 225 -13.57 -23.64 -2.37
C LYS A 225 -12.49 -24.12 -3.34
N GLN A 226 -12.33 -25.44 -3.50
CA GLN A 226 -11.24 -26.14 -4.19
C GLN A 226 -9.94 -26.21 -3.35
N PRO A 227 -9.43 -27.42 -3.06
CA PRO A 227 -8.31 -27.62 -2.14
C PRO A 227 -6.95 -27.12 -2.66
N SER A 228 -6.85 -26.76 -3.94
CA SER A 228 -5.66 -26.17 -4.55
C SER A 228 -5.50 -24.68 -4.28
N ASP A 229 -6.57 -23.97 -3.90
CA ASP A 229 -6.64 -22.51 -4.00
C ASP A 229 -6.42 -21.86 -2.63
N CYS A 230 -5.14 -21.79 -2.22
CA CYS A 230 -4.75 -21.30 -0.90
C CYS A 230 -5.19 -19.85 -0.71
N VAL A 231 -4.90 -18.97 -1.67
CA VAL A 231 -5.22 -17.54 -1.61
C VAL A 231 -6.72 -17.30 -1.46
N GLN A 232 -7.57 -18.00 -2.21
CA GLN A 232 -9.01 -17.77 -2.17
C GLN A 232 -9.63 -18.11 -0.80
N CYS A 233 -9.11 -19.12 -0.10
CA CYS A 233 -9.58 -19.46 1.24
C CYS A 233 -8.89 -18.61 2.32
N HIS A 234 -7.59 -18.38 2.20
CA HIS A 234 -6.77 -17.83 3.27
C HIS A 234 -6.53 -16.32 3.22
N MET A 235 -6.76 -15.70 2.07
CA MET A 235 -6.51 -14.28 1.82
C MET A 235 -7.69 -13.64 1.07
N PRO A 236 -8.90 -13.63 1.67
CA PRO A 236 -10.09 -13.19 0.97
C PRO A 236 -9.95 -11.75 0.48
N ALA A 237 -10.44 -11.50 -0.73
CA ALA A 237 -10.55 -10.14 -1.22
C ALA A 237 -11.73 -9.42 -0.57
N VAL A 238 -11.50 -8.17 -0.16
CA VAL A 238 -12.48 -7.31 0.50
C VAL A 238 -12.57 -5.98 -0.23
N SER A 239 -13.80 -5.50 -0.41
CA SER A 239 -14.06 -4.15 -0.92
C SER A 239 -14.29 -3.21 0.25
N PRO A 240 -13.34 -2.32 0.58
CA PRO A 240 -13.50 -1.42 1.71
C PRO A 240 -14.49 -0.29 1.44
N GLN A 241 -14.63 0.08 0.16
CA GLN A 241 -15.56 1.05 -0.40
C GLN A 241 -15.87 0.63 -1.85
N ALA A 242 -16.80 1.34 -2.50
CA ALA A 242 -17.12 1.10 -3.89
C ALA A 242 -15.87 1.15 -4.77
N TYR A 243 -15.82 0.26 -5.77
CA TYR A 243 -14.78 0.19 -6.82
C TYR A 243 -13.35 -0.11 -6.36
N LEU A 244 -13.12 -0.26 -5.05
CA LEU A 244 -11.86 -0.69 -4.48
C LEU A 244 -11.92 -2.15 -4.05
N ARG A 245 -10.79 -2.85 -4.19
CA ARG A 245 -10.66 -4.25 -3.77
C ARG A 245 -9.25 -4.54 -3.28
N PHE A 246 -9.12 -4.99 -2.04
CA PHE A 246 -7.84 -5.32 -1.42
C PHE A 246 -7.82 -6.79 -1.00
N THR A 247 -6.64 -7.41 -1.09
CA THR A 247 -6.41 -8.77 -0.60
C THR A 247 -6.08 -8.73 0.89
N ASN A 248 -6.79 -9.52 1.69
CA ASN A 248 -6.56 -9.56 3.12
C ASN A 248 -5.24 -10.28 3.46
N HIS A 249 -4.29 -9.54 4.02
CA HIS A 249 -2.99 -10.07 4.46
C HIS A 249 -3.05 -10.68 5.87
N TRP A 250 -4.20 -10.71 6.53
CA TRP A 250 -4.42 -11.48 7.76
C TRP A 250 -4.66 -12.94 7.38
N ILE A 251 -3.59 -13.59 6.92
CA ILE A 251 -3.64 -14.94 6.35
C ILE A 251 -4.11 -15.94 7.42
N GLY A 252 -5.20 -16.65 7.14
CA GLY A 252 -5.82 -17.56 8.10
C GLY A 252 -7.10 -18.20 7.55
N VAL A 253 -7.78 -19.03 8.34
CA VAL A 253 -9.03 -19.68 7.91
C VAL A 253 -10.23 -18.87 8.36
N TYR A 254 -11.09 -18.49 7.43
CA TYR A 254 -12.27 -17.67 7.69
C TYR A 254 -13.51 -18.53 7.89
N SER A 255 -14.38 -18.12 8.82
CA SER A 255 -15.73 -18.67 8.94
C SER A 255 -16.56 -18.30 7.71
N GLU A 256 -17.63 -19.05 7.45
CA GLU A 256 -18.54 -18.74 6.36
C GLU A 256 -19.06 -17.29 6.45
N GLY A 257 -19.00 -16.56 5.34
CA GLY A 257 -19.37 -15.14 5.26
C GLY A 257 -18.35 -14.15 5.84
N ALA A 258 -17.40 -14.58 6.69
CA ALA A 258 -16.39 -13.70 7.26
C ALA A 258 -15.23 -13.43 6.28
N LYS A 259 -14.77 -12.17 6.21
CA LYS A 259 -13.63 -11.79 5.35
C LYS A 259 -12.60 -10.84 5.97
N LEU A 260 -12.88 -10.33 7.18
CA LEU A 260 -12.04 -9.30 7.81
C LEU A 260 -11.03 -9.91 8.80
N LYS A 261 -11.49 -10.85 9.61
CA LYS A 261 -10.66 -11.56 10.60
C LYS A 261 -10.81 -13.07 10.44
N PRO A 262 -9.69 -13.81 10.41
CA PRO A 262 -9.77 -15.26 10.38
C PRO A 262 -10.21 -15.80 11.74
N SER A 263 -10.85 -16.97 11.72
CA SER A 263 -11.17 -17.77 12.90
C SER A 263 -9.98 -18.56 13.44
N ARG A 264 -8.97 -18.82 12.58
CA ARG A 264 -7.77 -19.60 12.89
C ARG A 264 -6.56 -19.09 12.12
#